data_AF-A7TCP7-F1
#
_entry.id   AF-A7TCP7-F1
#
_cell.length_a   1.000
_cell.length_b   1.000
_cell.length_c   1.000
_cell.angle_alpha   90.00
_cell.angle_beta   90.00
_cell.angle_gamma   90.00
#
_symmetry.space_group_name_H-M   'P 1'
#
loop_
_entity.id
_entity.type
_entity.pdbx_description
1 polymer ?
#
loop_
_entity_poly.entity_id
_entity_poly.type
_entity_poly.pdbx_seq_one_letter_code
_entity_poly.pdbx_strand_id
1 'polypeptide(L)' 'PGIVSKVLEGIASSVEECQNRFRNRKWNCTTQKRSLRKILQHDYRETAFVFAITSAGITFTVSKACSLGELQGCGCNARK' A
#
# COMPACT_ATOMS: atom_id res chain seq x y z
N PRO A 1 -12.11 -13.54 7.57
CA PRO A 1 -11.43 -12.45 8.32
C PRO A 1 -9.93 -12.23 8.00
N GLY A 2 -9.21 -13.21 7.41
CA GLY A 2 -7.74 -13.08 7.18
C GLY A 2 -7.30 -12.01 6.17
N ILE A 3 -8.10 -11.74 5.13
CA ILE A 3 -7.72 -10.80 4.06
C ILE A 3 -7.56 -9.35 4.55
N VAL A 4 -8.40 -8.91 5.49
CA VAL A 4 -8.33 -7.54 6.04
C VAL A 4 -6.99 -7.28 6.72
N SER A 5 -6.44 -8.28 7.42
CA SER A 5 -5.10 -8.18 8.03
C SER A 5 -4.02 -7.94 6.97
N LYS A 6 -4.05 -8.70 5.86
CA LYS A 6 -3.06 -8.57 4.78
C LYS A 6 -3.18 -7.27 4.00
N VAL A 7 -4.40 -6.73 3.88
CA VAL A 7 -4.64 -5.38 3.34
C VAL A 7 -4.01 -4.32 4.25
N LEU A 8 -4.19 -4.41 5.57
CA LEU A 8 -3.59 -3.46 6.51
C LEU A 8 -2.05 -3.53 6.51
N GLU A 9 -1.48 -4.73 6.45
CA GLU A 9 -0.03 -4.93 6.26
C GLU A 9 0.47 -4.25 4.96
N GLY A 10 -0.27 -4.41 3.86
CA GLY A 10 0.06 -3.78 2.58
C GLY A 10 0.01 -2.26 2.62
N ILE A 11 -0.99 -1.68 3.30
CA ILE A 11 -1.09 -0.23 3.51
C ILE A 11 0.11 0.26 4.33
N ALA A 12 0.46 -0.42 5.43
CA ALA A 12 1.58 -0.02 6.28
C ALA A 12 2.92 -0.04 5.51
N SER A 13 3.18 -1.10 4.76
CA SER A 13 4.37 -1.21 3.91
C SER A 13 4.40 -0.13 2.81
N SER A 14 3.24 0.21 2.23
CA SER A 14 3.15 1.28 1.23
C SER A 14 3.51 2.66 1.78
N VAL A 15 3.14 2.94 3.04
CA VAL A 15 3.47 4.19 3.73
C VAL A 15 4.97 4.27 3.99
N GLU A 16 5.58 3.18 4.44
CA GLU A 16 7.03 3.10 4.63
C GLU A 16 7.78 3.37 3.32
N GLU A 17 7.37 2.71 2.22
CA GLU A 17 7.99 2.92 0.91
C GLU A 17 7.78 4.35 0.38
N CYS A 18 6.62 4.94 0.63
CA CYS A 18 6.36 6.32 0.28
C CYS A 18 7.29 7.28 1.02
N GLN A 19 7.47 7.09 2.34
CA GLN A 19 8.40 7.90 3.15
C GLN A 19 9.84 7.70 2.68
N ASN A 20 10.24 6.47 2.39
CA ASN A 20 11.58 6.15 1.90
C ASN A 20 11.85 6.82 0.55
N ARG A 21 10.89 6.78 -0.38
CA ARG A 21 11.02 7.40 -1.72
C ARG A 21 11.06 8.92 -1.66
N PHE A 22 10.33 9.53 -0.72
CA PHE A 22 10.21 10.99 -0.59
C PHE A 22 11.09 11.58 0.52
N ARG A 23 11.98 10.81 1.16
CA ARG A 23 12.81 11.25 2.29
C ARG A 23 13.60 12.54 2.06
N ASN A 24 14.00 12.82 0.81
CA ASN A 24 14.78 13.99 0.41
C ASN A 24 13.94 15.04 -0.36
N ARG A 25 12.61 14.98 -0.27
CA ARG A 25 11.69 15.93 -0.93
C ARG A 25 11.09 16.87 0.10
N LYS A 26 10.64 18.06 -0.35
CA LYS A 26 9.96 19.06 0.51
C LYS A 26 8.75 18.47 1.23
N TRP A 27 7.99 17.63 0.52
CA TRP A 27 6.99 16.76 1.10
C TRP A 27 7.57 15.35 1.23
N ASN A 28 7.61 14.83 2.45
CA ASN A 28 8.33 13.60 2.80
C ASN A 28 7.39 12.41 3.09
N CYS A 29 6.15 12.45 2.61
CA CYS A 29 5.13 11.42 2.85
C CYS A 29 4.85 11.12 4.34
N THR A 30 5.05 12.08 5.23
CA THR A 30 4.74 11.90 6.65
C THR A 30 3.23 11.77 6.89
N THR A 31 2.86 10.76 7.67
CA THR A 31 1.48 10.37 8.00
C THR A 31 0.87 11.20 9.13
N GLN A 32 1.35 12.42 9.37
CA GLN A 32 0.69 13.31 10.34
C GLN A 32 -0.78 13.48 9.92
N LYS A 33 -1.73 13.21 10.82
CA LYS A 33 -3.17 13.10 10.50
C LYS A 33 -3.72 14.28 9.68
N ARG A 34 -3.13 15.47 9.79
CA ARG A 34 -3.52 16.67 9.03
C ARG A 34 -2.84 16.80 7.67
N SER A 35 -1.61 16.30 7.47
CA SER A 35 -0.88 16.40 6.19
C SER A 35 -1.44 15.45 5.14
N LEU A 36 -1.65 14.17 5.52
CA LEU A 36 -2.15 13.16 4.58
C LEU A 36 -3.59 13.44 4.17
N ARG A 37 -4.46 13.85 5.10
CA ARG A 37 -5.86 14.18 4.76
C ARG A 37 -5.95 15.39 3.83
N LYS A 38 -5.12 16.42 4.03
CA LYS A 38 -5.10 17.60 3.16
C LYS A 38 -4.62 17.28 1.75
N ILE A 39 -3.58 16.44 1.62
CA ILE A 39 -3.05 16.09 0.30
C ILE A 39 -4.05 15.21 -0.46
N LEU A 40 -4.66 14.22 0.21
CA LEU A 40 -5.66 13.33 -0.41
C LEU A 40 -6.96 14.05 -0.81
N GLN A 41 -7.23 15.25 -0.28
CA GLN A 41 -8.38 16.07 -0.66
C GLN A 41 -8.16 16.90 -1.92
N HIS A 42 -6.95 16.90 -2.49
CA HIS A 42 -6.58 17.71 -3.64
C HIS A 42 -5.79 16.89 -4.66
N ASP A 43 -5.89 17.28 -5.93
CA ASP A 43 -5.27 16.59 -7.06
C ASP A 43 -3.80 16.99 -7.26
N TYR A 44 -2.94 16.56 -6.34
CA TYR A 44 -1.50 16.73 -6.45
C TYR A 44 -0.83 15.50 -7.10
N ARG A 45 0.38 15.69 -7.65
CA ARG A 45 1.20 14.57 -8.17
C ARG A 45 1.53 13.57 -7.07
N GLU A 46 1.73 14.07 -5.86
CA GLU A 46 1.97 13.31 -4.65
C GLU A 46 0.74 12.47 -4.26
N THR A 47 -0.47 13.01 -4.40
CA THR A 47 -1.72 12.28 -4.17
C THR A 47 -1.85 11.09 -5.12
N ALA A 48 -1.62 11.31 -6.42
CA ALA A 48 -1.63 10.24 -7.42
C ALA A 48 -0.60 9.16 -7.07
N PHE A 49 0.60 9.54 -6.61
CA PHE A 49 1.61 8.60 -6.16
C PHE A 49 1.16 7.80 -4.94
N VAL A 50 0.56 8.43 -3.93
CA VAL A 50 0.08 7.75 -2.71
C VAL A 50 -0.98 6.71 -3.04
N PHE A 51 -1.94 7.02 -3.92
CA PHE A 51 -2.92 6.03 -4.37
C PHE A 51 -2.24 4.87 -5.10
N ALA A 52 -1.35 5.17 -6.05
CA ALA A 52 -0.65 4.16 -6.82
C ALA A 52 0.18 3.21 -5.94
N ILE A 53 1.00 3.75 -5.03
CA ILE A 53 1.85 2.93 -4.17
C ILE A 53 1.03 2.11 -3.16
N THR A 54 -0.08 2.68 -2.66
CA THR A 54 -0.96 1.98 -1.72
C THR A 54 -1.68 0.81 -2.39
N SER A 55 -2.21 1.01 -3.61
CA SER A 55 -2.78 -0.06 -4.41
C SER A 55 -1.75 -1.15 -4.73
N ALA A 56 -0.52 -0.75 -5.07
CA ALA A 56 0.56 -1.69 -5.34
C ALA A 56 0.94 -2.51 -4.11
N GLY A 57 1.11 -1.89 -2.93
CA GLY A 57 1.48 -2.60 -1.72
C GLY A 57 0.40 -3.54 -1.21
N ILE A 58 -0.88 -3.16 -1.28
CA ILE A 58 -2.00 -4.07 -0.98
C ILE A 58 -1.99 -5.27 -1.93
N THR A 59 -1.86 -5.02 -3.24
CA THR A 59 -1.85 -6.10 -4.24
C THR A 59 -0.68 -7.04 -4.02
N PHE A 60 0.50 -6.49 -3.71
CA PHE A 60 1.70 -7.26 -3.43
C PHE A 60 1.54 -8.15 -2.19
N THR A 61 1.08 -7.59 -1.05
CA THR A 61 0.94 -8.38 0.19
C THR A 61 -0.15 -9.44 0.08
N VAL A 62 -1.29 -9.11 -0.53
CA VAL A 62 -2.37 -10.07 -0.76
C VAL A 62 -1.90 -11.18 -1.70
N SER A 63 -1.27 -10.84 -2.83
CA SER A 63 -0.76 -11.84 -3.78
C SER A 63 0.27 -12.75 -3.13
N LYS A 64 1.19 -12.18 -2.34
CA LYS A 64 2.19 -12.96 -1.58
C LYS A 64 1.52 -13.91 -0.59
N ALA A 65 0.55 -13.44 0.18
CA ALA A 65 -0.18 -14.27 1.14
C ALA A 65 -0.98 -15.39 0.45
N CYS A 66 -1.57 -15.12 -0.72
CA CYS A 66 -2.21 -16.14 -1.54
C CYS A 66 -1.21 -17.20 -2.02
N SER A 67 -0.03 -16.79 -2.48
CA SER A 67 1.02 -17.73 -2.93
C SER A 67 1.57 -18.60 -1.81
N LEU A 68 1.58 -18.09 -0.57
CA LEU A 68 2.00 -18.82 0.63
C LEU A 68 0.89 -19.71 1.23
N GLY A 69 -0.34 -19.62 0.71
CA GLY A 69 -1.49 -20.35 1.25
C GLY A 69 -2.02 -19.80 2.59
N GLU A 70 -1.61 -18.59 2.99
CA GLU A 70 -2.07 -17.93 4.22
C GLU A 70 -3.52 -17.42 4.12
N LEU A 71 -4.02 -17.21 2.89
CA LEU A 71 -5.37 -16.73 2.61
C LEU A 71 -6.21 -17.85 1.97
N GLN A 72 -7.42 -18.06 2.50
CA GLN A 72 -8.40 -18.97 1.90
C GLN A 72 -9.12 -18.27 0.74
N GLY A 73 -9.43 -19.02 -0.32
CA GLY A 73 -10.18 -18.52 -1.48
C GLY A 73 -9.32 -17.89 -2.58
N CYS A 74 -8.00 -17.91 -2.44
CA CYS A 74 -7.05 -17.58 -3.50
C CYS A 74 -5.85 -18.55 -3.43
N GLY A 75 -5.04 -18.58 -4.48
CA GLY A 75 -3.84 -19.42 -4.53
C GLY A 75 -3.11 -19.28 -5.86
N CYS A 76 -1.95 -19.91 -5.97
CA CYS A 76 -1.26 -20.02 -7.24
C CYS A 76 -2.12 -20.86 -8.20
N ASN A 77 -2.40 -20.32 -9.38
CA ASN A 77 -2.88 -21.15 -10.47
C ASN A 77 -1.74 -22.10 -10.84
N ALA A 78 -1.92 -23.40 -10.62
CA ALA A 78 -1.05 -24.39 -11.21
C ALA A 78 -1.30 -24.36 -12.72
N ARG A 79 -0.63 -23.44 -13.44
CA ARG A 79 -0.53 -23.52 -14.90
C ARG A 79 0.07 -24.90 -15.19
N LYS A 80 -0.80 -25.82 -15.59
CA LYS A 80 -0.42 -27.09 -16.21
C LYS A 80 -0.04 -26.82 -17.65
#